data_AF-A0A2E8S7G2-F1
#
_entry.id   AF-A0A2E8S7G2-F1
#
_cell.length_a   1.000
_cell.length_b   1.000
_cell.length_c   1.000
_cell.angle_alpha   90.00
_cell.angle_beta   90.00
_cell.angle_gamma   90.00
#
_symmetry.space_group_name_H-M   'P 1'
#
loop_
_entity.id
_entity.type
_entity.pdbx_description
1 polymer ?
#
loop_
_entity_poly.entity_id
_entity_poly.type
_entity_poly.pdbx_seq_one_letter_code
_entity_poly.pdbx_strand_id
1 'polypeptide(L)'
;MPAPGTVEFPGQKRRKIRMRGTKQANKDTQNRLRKNLDRLLSEGEALLPEVTWNGKISWRKGDPVKKTIKEIQKVLDNRHNQKWLSKRMMAKRGDPLAKAWAGSLSAAHDEEITIVGDFNHPSFGKGSFVRRGDGKPLYLAAIQNHHLPSLKMAAWEQHARKGFHFFSWKKGLVCSGFQPVLPEGWLEDVLERSRFEFIKNEEGWCTKDLSQDESLPHISL
;
A
#
# COMPACT_ATOMS: atom_id res chain seq x y z
N MET A 1 -51.64 24.46 -7.70
CA MET A 1 -51.32 23.80 -8.98
C MET A 1 -50.42 22.61 -8.68
N PRO A 2 -50.78 21.37 -9.05
CA PRO A 2 -49.91 20.21 -8.85
C PRO A 2 -48.76 20.23 -9.85
N ALA A 3 -47.55 19.89 -9.40
CA ALA A 3 -46.37 19.79 -10.27
C ALA A 3 -46.51 18.61 -11.25
N PRO A 4 -46.00 18.72 -12.50
CA PRO A 4 -46.13 17.66 -13.49
C PRO A 4 -45.38 16.40 -13.05
N GLY A 5 -46.06 15.26 -13.14
CA GLY A 5 -45.52 13.94 -12.81
C GLY A 5 -44.35 13.56 -13.71
N THR A 6 -43.32 12.95 -13.13
CA THR A 6 -42.14 12.46 -13.86
C THR A 6 -42.55 11.31 -14.77
N VAL A 7 -42.60 11.52 -16.09
CA VAL A 7 -42.94 10.48 -17.06
C VAL A 7 -41.66 9.73 -17.46
N GLU A 8 -41.59 8.43 -17.13
CA GLU A 8 -40.56 7.54 -17.67
C GLU A 8 -41.00 7.03 -19.05
N PHE A 9 -40.19 7.28 -20.08
CA PHE A 9 -40.47 6.84 -21.44
C PHE A 9 -40.02 5.39 -21.66
N PRO A 10 -40.85 4.53 -22.30
CA PRO A 10 -40.45 3.17 -22.64
C PRO A 10 -39.33 3.23 -23.69
N GLY A 11 -38.11 2.86 -23.28
CA GLY A 11 -36.90 2.93 -24.10
C GLY A 11 -35.69 3.59 -23.43
N GLN A 12 -35.87 4.28 -22.29
CA GLN A 12 -34.73 4.77 -21.49
C GLN A 12 -34.03 3.60 -20.79
N LYS A 13 -33.06 2.98 -21.46
CA LYS A 13 -32.07 2.12 -20.78
C LYS A 13 -31.39 2.96 -19.71
N ARG A 14 -31.63 2.63 -18.43
CA ARG A 14 -30.93 3.23 -17.27
C ARG A 14 -29.44 3.29 -17.60
N ARG A 15 -28.90 4.49 -17.86
CA ARG A 15 -27.46 4.69 -18.02
C ARG A 15 -26.83 4.22 -16.71
N LYS A 16 -26.21 3.03 -16.72
CA LYS A 16 -25.40 2.59 -15.58
C LYS A 16 -24.30 3.62 -15.41
N ILE A 17 -24.43 4.48 -14.41
CA ILE A 17 -23.42 5.44 -14.02
C ILE A 17 -22.20 4.61 -13.62
N ARG A 18 -21.26 4.43 -14.56
CA ARG A 18 -19.96 3.82 -14.26
C ARG A 18 -19.12 4.89 -13.61
N MET A 19 -18.83 4.70 -12.32
CA MET A 19 -17.88 5.53 -11.60
C MET A 19 -16.52 5.45 -12.31
N ARG A 20 -16.01 6.57 -12.84
CA ARG A 20 -14.76 6.59 -13.62
C ARG A 20 -13.61 5.98 -12.80
N GLY A 21 -12.83 5.12 -13.45
CA GLY A 21 -11.71 4.41 -12.82
C GLY A 21 -12.10 3.19 -11.98
N THR A 22 -13.33 2.67 -12.12
CA THR A 22 -13.76 1.40 -11.52
C THR A 22 -14.13 0.37 -12.59
N LYS A 23 -13.89 -0.90 -12.28
CA LYS A 23 -14.22 -2.06 -13.11
C LYS A 23 -14.92 -3.13 -12.28
N GLN A 24 -15.69 -3.99 -12.94
CA GLN A 24 -16.18 -5.21 -12.31
C GLN A 24 -14.97 -6.12 -12.04
N ALA A 25 -14.85 -6.61 -10.81
CA ALA A 25 -13.79 -7.56 -10.48
C ALA A 25 -14.12 -8.93 -11.09
N ASN A 26 -13.12 -9.54 -11.75
CA ASN A 26 -13.20 -10.96 -12.10
C ASN A 26 -12.99 -11.83 -10.86
N LYS A 27 -13.36 -13.12 -10.94
CA LYS A 27 -13.31 -14.05 -9.79
C LYS A 27 -11.92 -14.14 -9.14
N ASP A 28 -10.86 -14.12 -9.94
CA ASP A 28 -9.48 -14.12 -9.45
C ASP A 28 -9.15 -12.86 -8.62
N THR A 29 -9.50 -11.67 -9.13
CA THR A 29 -9.31 -10.41 -8.41
C THR A 29 -10.11 -10.37 -7.12
N GLN A 30 -11.34 -10.90 -7.12
CA GLN A 30 -12.18 -11.00 -5.93
C GLN A 30 -11.52 -11.87 -4.87
N ASN A 31 -11.11 -13.09 -5.23
CA ASN A 31 -10.47 -14.04 -4.32
C ASN A 31 -9.17 -13.47 -3.73
N ARG A 32 -8.34 -12.86 -4.58
CA ARG A 32 -7.08 -12.24 -4.16
C ARG A 32 -7.31 -11.06 -3.21
N LEU A 33 -8.26 -10.17 -3.52
CA LEU A 33 -8.59 -9.04 -2.65
C LEU A 33 -9.20 -9.49 -1.33
N ARG A 34 -10.10 -10.48 -1.35
CA ARG A 34 -10.68 -11.08 -0.14
C ARG A 34 -9.58 -11.60 0.77
N LYS A 35 -8.68 -12.46 0.25
CA LYS A 35 -7.53 -12.98 1.00
C LYS A 35 -6.65 -11.88 1.59
N ASN A 36 -6.38 -10.82 0.81
CA ASN A 36 -5.56 -9.71 1.29
C ASN A 36 -6.26 -8.89 2.39
N LEU A 37 -7.57 -8.67 2.26
CA LEU A 37 -8.38 -7.94 3.23
C LEU A 37 -8.61 -8.76 4.51
N ASP A 38 -8.77 -10.07 4.40
CA ASP A 38 -8.78 -10.99 5.55
C ASP A 38 -7.47 -10.89 6.33
N ARG A 39 -6.34 -10.99 5.63
CA ARG A 39 -5.02 -10.84 6.24
C ARG A 39 -4.81 -9.44 6.84
N LEU A 40 -5.33 -8.41 6.18
CA LEU A 40 -5.28 -7.04 6.71
C LEU A 40 -6.06 -6.91 8.03
N LEU A 41 -7.19 -7.61 8.13
CA LEU A 41 -8.04 -7.60 9.31
C LEU A 41 -7.45 -8.42 10.47
N SER A 42 -6.72 -9.51 10.19
CA SER A 42 -6.14 -10.38 11.22
C SER A 42 -4.70 -10.00 11.63
N GLU A 43 -3.88 -9.56 10.67
CA GLU A 43 -2.42 -9.35 10.82
C GLU A 43 -2.00 -7.91 10.46
N GLY A 44 -2.91 -6.94 10.58
CA GLY A 44 -2.68 -5.57 10.13
C GLY A 44 -1.45 -4.90 10.76
N GLU A 45 -1.14 -5.23 12.02
CA GLU A 45 0.02 -4.75 12.76
C GLU A 45 1.35 -5.18 12.10
N ALA A 46 1.42 -6.39 11.54
CA ALA A 46 2.61 -6.93 10.89
C ALA A 46 2.94 -6.25 9.54
N LEU A 47 2.02 -5.43 9.02
CA LEU A 47 2.22 -4.69 7.78
C LEU A 47 2.78 -3.28 8.02
N LEU A 48 2.89 -2.85 9.27
CA LEU A 48 3.50 -1.58 9.64
C LEU A 48 5.02 -1.66 9.50
N PRO A 49 5.70 -0.55 9.15
CA PRO A 49 7.15 -0.51 9.11
C PRO A 49 7.70 -0.62 10.53
N GLU A 50 8.69 -1.48 10.70
CA GLU A 50 9.58 -1.41 11.85
C GLU A 50 10.49 -0.18 11.71
N VAL A 51 10.52 0.68 12.73
CA VAL A 51 11.32 1.91 12.72
C VAL A 51 12.60 1.65 13.49
N THR A 52 13.71 1.47 12.79
CA THR A 52 15.03 1.20 13.38
C THR A 52 15.81 2.48 13.74
N TRP A 53 15.32 3.63 13.30
CA TRP A 53 15.98 4.91 13.54
C TRP A 53 15.76 5.44 14.96
N ASN A 54 16.87 5.67 15.66
CA ASN A 54 16.92 6.17 17.04
C ASN A 54 17.46 7.60 17.15
N GLY A 55 17.61 8.32 16.04
CA GLY A 55 18.12 9.68 16.05
C GLY A 55 17.16 10.68 16.72
N LYS A 56 17.71 11.83 17.14
CA LYS A 56 16.94 12.90 17.77
C LYS A 56 16.27 13.77 16.70
N ILE A 57 14.97 13.59 16.45
CA ILE A 57 14.15 14.64 15.83
C ILE A 57 13.89 15.68 16.92
N SER A 58 14.02 16.97 16.59
CA SER A 58 13.69 18.07 17.49
C SER A 58 12.38 17.78 18.24
N TRP A 59 12.43 17.81 19.57
CA TRP A 59 11.32 17.47 20.47
C TRP A 59 10.00 18.16 20.11
N ARG A 60 10.06 19.40 19.58
CA ARG A 60 8.86 20.15 19.13
C ARG A 60 8.16 19.54 17.91
N LYS A 61 8.87 18.84 17.02
CA LYS A 61 8.29 18.29 15.79
C LYS A 61 7.80 16.85 15.95
N GLY A 62 8.47 16.05 16.78
CA GLY A 62 8.20 14.60 16.92
C GLY A 62 8.38 13.82 15.62
N ASP A 63 8.59 12.51 15.69
CA ASP A 63 8.81 11.68 14.49
C ASP A 63 7.52 11.54 13.65
N PRO A 64 7.48 12.08 12.40
CA PRO A 64 6.31 12.01 11.54
C PRO A 64 5.89 10.57 11.21
N VAL A 65 6.84 9.64 11.04
CA VAL A 65 6.53 8.24 10.73
C VAL A 65 5.88 7.59 11.94
N LYS A 66 6.45 7.76 13.14
CA LYS A 66 5.85 7.23 14.39
C LYS A 66 4.47 7.83 14.67
N LYS A 67 4.25 9.11 14.34
CA LYS A 67 2.91 9.73 14.42
C LYS A 67 1.90 9.04 13.51
N THR A 68 2.25 8.81 12.25
CA THR A 68 1.39 8.10 11.29
C THR A 68 1.15 6.65 11.73
N ILE A 69 2.18 5.93 12.18
CA ILE A 69 2.04 4.58 12.77
C ILE A 69 1.05 4.59 13.93
N LYS A 70 1.16 5.54 14.86
CA LYS A 70 0.23 5.67 15.99
C LYS A 70 -1.22 5.93 15.55
N GLU A 71 -1.41 6.74 14.51
CA GLU A 71 -2.75 6.97 13.94
C GLU A 71 -3.31 5.73 13.23
N ILE A 72 -2.46 4.90 12.61
CA ILE A 72 -2.87 3.61 12.03
C ILE A 72 -3.16 2.60 13.13
N GLN A 73 -2.39 2.55 14.21
CA GLN A 73 -2.64 1.65 15.33
C GLN A 73 -4.03 1.88 15.93
N LYS A 74 -4.42 3.15 16.14
CA LYS A 74 -5.80 3.48 16.57
C LYS A 74 -6.86 2.93 15.62
N VAL A 75 -6.57 2.88 14.32
CA VAL A 75 -7.47 2.32 13.31
C VAL A 75 -7.53 0.79 13.41
N LEU A 76 -6.38 0.14 13.60
CA LEU A 76 -6.28 -1.30 13.83
C LEU A 76 -6.98 -1.75 15.11
N ASP A 77 -6.87 -0.97 16.19
CA ASP A 77 -7.55 -1.23 17.47
C ASP A 77 -9.08 -1.17 17.31
N ASN A 78 -9.57 -0.41 16.33
CA ASN A 78 -11.00 -0.26 16.01
C ASN A 78 -11.44 -1.05 14.76
N ARG A 79 -10.63 -2.00 14.28
CA ARG A 79 -10.84 -2.70 13.00
C ARG A 79 -12.15 -3.48 12.89
N HIS A 80 -12.78 -3.85 14.00
CA HIS A 80 -14.09 -4.52 14.01
C HIS A 80 -15.26 -3.57 14.25
N ASN A 81 -15.01 -2.28 14.52
CA ASN A 81 -16.04 -1.27 14.75
C ASN A 81 -16.39 -0.56 13.43
N GLN A 82 -17.30 -1.13 12.65
CA GLN A 82 -17.68 -0.60 11.33
C GLN A 82 -18.20 0.85 11.37
N LYS A 83 -18.97 1.20 12.42
CA LYS A 83 -19.49 2.57 12.62
C LYS A 83 -18.35 3.56 12.84
N TRP A 84 -17.32 3.17 13.60
CA TRP A 84 -16.13 4.00 13.81
C TRP A 84 -15.30 4.12 12.54
N LEU A 85 -15.05 3.02 11.83
CA LEU A 85 -14.30 3.00 10.58
C LEU A 85 -14.96 3.89 9.51
N SER A 86 -16.28 3.82 9.40
CA SER A 86 -17.06 4.63 8.46
C SER A 86 -16.91 6.13 8.70
N LYS A 87 -16.88 6.55 9.97
CA LYS A 87 -16.61 7.94 10.34
C LYS A 87 -15.15 8.32 10.08
N ARG A 88 -14.21 7.44 10.44
CA ARG A 88 -12.78 7.71 10.34
C ARG A 88 -12.32 7.87 8.89
N MET A 89 -12.77 7.00 7.98
CA MET A 89 -12.40 7.06 6.56
C MET A 89 -12.93 8.32 5.84
N MET A 90 -14.01 8.92 6.36
CA MET A 90 -14.65 10.13 5.82
C MET A 90 -14.25 11.42 6.55
N ALA A 91 -13.39 11.35 7.56
CA ALA A 91 -13.03 12.52 8.36
C ALA A 91 -12.37 13.62 7.49
N LYS A 92 -12.81 14.87 7.64
CA LYS A 92 -12.25 16.02 6.89
C LYS A 92 -10.77 16.27 7.20
N ARG A 93 -10.33 15.93 8.40
CA ARG A 93 -8.96 16.06 8.89
C ARG A 93 -8.44 14.70 9.37
N GLY A 94 -7.12 14.57 9.45
CA GLY A 94 -6.45 13.37 9.93
C GLY A 94 -5.35 12.93 8.98
N ASP A 95 -4.59 11.93 9.42
CA ASP A 95 -3.55 11.33 8.60
C ASP A 95 -4.17 10.61 7.38
N PRO A 96 -3.75 10.94 6.14
CA PRO A 96 -4.36 10.40 4.93
C PRO A 96 -4.10 8.91 4.75
N LEU A 97 -2.98 8.39 5.25
CA LEU A 97 -2.69 6.96 5.23
C LEU A 97 -3.60 6.22 6.22
N ALA A 98 -3.76 6.75 7.44
CA ALA A 98 -4.69 6.19 8.43
C ALA A 98 -6.15 6.20 7.95
N LYS A 99 -6.58 7.22 7.19
CA LYS A 99 -7.90 7.22 6.54
C LYS A 99 -8.05 6.09 5.51
N ALA A 100 -7.01 5.84 4.72
CA ALA A 100 -7.01 4.75 3.74
C ALA A 100 -7.00 3.36 4.41
N TRP A 101 -6.33 3.22 5.56
CA TRP A 101 -6.42 2.05 6.42
C TRP A 101 -7.85 1.81 6.91
N ALA A 102 -8.52 2.87 7.40
CA ALA A 102 -9.91 2.75 7.85
C ALA A 102 -10.86 2.34 6.71
N GLY A 103 -10.66 2.89 5.50
CA GLY A 103 -11.41 2.49 4.31
C GLY A 103 -11.16 1.03 3.91
N SER A 104 -9.90 0.59 3.95
CA SER A 104 -9.54 -0.79 3.59
C SER A 104 -10.05 -1.81 4.61
N LEU A 105 -9.96 -1.52 5.92
CA LEU A 105 -10.55 -2.37 6.95
C LEU A 105 -12.08 -2.37 6.90
N SER A 106 -12.71 -1.23 6.58
CA SER A 106 -14.15 -1.20 6.35
C SER A 106 -14.54 -2.10 5.18
N ALA A 107 -13.76 -2.11 4.09
CA ALA A 107 -14.00 -3.01 2.96
C ALA A 107 -13.75 -4.49 3.31
N ALA A 108 -12.93 -4.79 4.32
CA ALA A 108 -12.72 -6.17 4.78
C ALA A 108 -13.97 -6.79 5.40
N HIS A 109 -14.95 -5.99 5.82
CA HIS A 109 -16.25 -6.46 6.31
C HIS A 109 -17.29 -6.66 5.20
N ASP A 110 -17.00 -6.28 3.95
CA ASP A 110 -17.91 -6.53 2.83
C ASP A 110 -17.93 -8.03 2.51
N GLU A 111 -19.14 -8.61 2.37
CA GLU A 111 -19.34 -10.01 1.99
C GLU A 111 -18.86 -10.29 0.56
N GLU A 112 -19.12 -9.36 -0.36
CA GLU A 112 -18.76 -9.48 -1.77
C GLU A 112 -18.02 -8.24 -2.30
N ILE A 113 -16.97 -8.50 -3.09
CA ILE A 113 -16.17 -7.46 -3.74
C ILE A 113 -16.51 -7.41 -5.22
N THR A 114 -17.55 -6.66 -5.60
CA THR A 114 -18.01 -6.64 -7.00
C THR A 114 -17.32 -5.57 -7.85
N ILE A 115 -17.11 -4.38 -7.28
CA ILE A 115 -16.56 -3.21 -7.99
C ILE A 115 -15.21 -2.84 -7.38
N VAL A 116 -14.19 -2.75 -8.23
CA VAL A 116 -12.81 -2.41 -7.83
C VAL A 116 -12.28 -1.24 -8.64
N GLY A 117 -11.48 -0.40 -8.01
CA GLY A 117 -10.62 0.56 -8.69
C GLY A 117 -9.45 -0.14 -9.39
N ASP A 118 -8.99 0.44 -10.49
CA ASP A 118 -7.77 0.02 -11.17
C ASP A 118 -6.66 1.04 -10.88
N PHE A 119 -5.57 0.57 -10.27
CA PHE A 119 -4.40 1.39 -9.98
C PHE A 119 -3.25 0.97 -10.88
N ASN A 120 -2.59 1.95 -11.50
CA ASN A 120 -1.41 1.76 -12.32
C ASN A 120 -0.45 2.93 -12.09
N HIS A 121 0.77 2.63 -11.63
CA HIS A 121 1.81 3.62 -11.40
C HIS A 121 3.15 3.13 -11.97
N PRO A 122 3.87 3.94 -12.76
CA PRO A 122 5.12 3.52 -13.41
C PRO A 122 6.15 2.93 -12.45
N SER A 123 6.31 3.52 -11.26
CA SER A 123 7.32 3.09 -10.28
C SER A 123 6.86 2.01 -9.30
N PHE A 124 5.56 1.90 -9.04
CA PHE A 124 5.04 1.02 -7.97
C PHE A 124 4.29 -0.19 -8.51
N GLY A 125 4.01 -0.19 -9.81
CA GLY A 125 3.28 -1.24 -10.51
C GLY A 125 1.78 -1.02 -10.51
N LYS A 126 1.05 -2.11 -10.75
CA LYS A 126 -0.40 -2.13 -10.93
C LYS A 126 -1.08 -2.97 -9.85
N GLY A 127 -2.32 -2.63 -9.53
CA GLY A 127 -3.12 -3.37 -8.57
C GLY A 127 -4.58 -2.95 -8.60
N SER A 128 -5.49 -3.91 -8.47
CA SER A 128 -6.90 -3.58 -8.20
C SER A 128 -7.12 -3.42 -6.70
N PHE A 129 -8.09 -2.60 -6.30
CA PHE A 129 -8.41 -2.31 -4.90
C PHE A 129 -9.88 -1.92 -4.74
N VAL A 130 -10.46 -2.16 -3.58
CA VAL A 130 -11.80 -1.67 -3.23
C VAL A 130 -11.72 -0.19 -2.89
N ARG A 131 -12.48 0.63 -3.61
CA ARG A 131 -12.56 2.06 -3.33
C ARG A 131 -13.55 2.31 -2.21
N ARG A 132 -13.03 2.61 -1.01
CA ARG A 132 -13.84 2.87 0.19
C ARG A 132 -13.34 4.11 0.93
N GLY A 133 -14.26 5.04 1.20
CA GLY A 133 -13.97 6.31 1.86
C GLY A 133 -13.19 7.32 1.02
N ASP A 134 -12.64 8.34 1.69
CA ASP A 134 -11.88 9.44 1.08
C ASP A 134 -10.35 9.20 1.12
N GLY A 135 -9.92 7.95 1.24
CA GLY A 135 -8.51 7.58 1.16
C GLY A 135 -7.96 7.83 -0.25
N LYS A 136 -6.69 8.25 -0.36
CA LYS A 136 -6.03 8.40 -1.66
C LYS A 136 -5.97 7.04 -2.38
N PRO A 137 -6.25 6.97 -3.70
CA PRO A 137 -6.16 5.73 -4.47
C PRO A 137 -4.81 5.00 -4.32
N LEU A 138 -3.71 5.75 -4.33
CA LEU A 138 -2.35 5.22 -4.08
C LEU A 138 -2.28 4.41 -2.78
N TYR A 139 -2.81 4.96 -1.69
CA TYR A 139 -2.75 4.33 -0.37
C TYR A 139 -3.72 3.17 -0.24
N LEU A 140 -4.93 3.26 -0.80
CA LEU A 140 -5.86 2.14 -0.83
C LEU A 140 -5.27 0.96 -1.64
N ALA A 141 -4.67 1.25 -2.79
CA ALA A 141 -3.98 0.25 -3.60
C ALA A 141 -2.79 -0.36 -2.85
N ALA A 142 -1.97 0.46 -2.18
CA ALA A 142 -0.83 0.02 -1.39
C ALA A 142 -1.24 -0.92 -0.26
N ILE A 143 -2.23 -0.53 0.56
CA ILE A 143 -2.67 -1.26 1.74
C ILE A 143 -3.31 -2.59 1.35
N GLN A 144 -4.20 -2.60 0.36
CA GLN A 144 -4.93 -3.81 -0.06
C GLN A 144 -4.09 -4.77 -0.90
N ASN A 145 -2.93 -4.32 -1.38
CA ASN A 145 -1.97 -5.15 -2.11
C ASN A 145 -0.63 -5.27 -1.37
N HIS A 146 -0.69 -5.36 -0.03
CA HIS A 146 0.48 -5.44 0.85
C HIS A 146 1.46 -6.59 0.53
N HIS A 147 0.99 -7.66 -0.12
CA HIS A 147 1.82 -8.76 -0.63
C HIS A 147 2.83 -8.33 -1.70
N LEU A 148 2.60 -7.21 -2.40
CA LEU A 148 3.52 -6.67 -3.40
C LEU A 148 4.49 -5.68 -2.74
N PRO A 149 5.81 -5.96 -2.69
CA PRO A 149 6.77 -5.11 -2.00
C PRO A 149 6.77 -3.65 -2.47
N SER A 150 6.62 -3.42 -3.78
CA SER A 150 6.57 -2.08 -4.38
C SER A 150 5.35 -1.27 -3.94
N LEU A 151 4.16 -1.88 -3.92
CA LEU A 151 2.94 -1.24 -3.46
C LEU A 151 2.96 -1.04 -1.94
N LYS A 152 3.52 -1.98 -1.18
CA LYS A 152 3.71 -1.80 0.28
C LYS A 152 4.53 -0.55 0.58
N MET A 153 5.59 -0.27 -0.19
CA MET A 153 6.36 0.97 -0.07
C MET A 153 5.57 2.21 -0.48
N ALA A 154 4.72 2.10 -1.49
CA ALA A 154 3.94 3.23 -2.02
C ALA A 154 3.03 3.89 -0.96
N ALA A 155 2.58 3.14 0.05
CA ALA A 155 1.86 3.69 1.21
C ALA A 155 2.65 4.79 1.94
N TRP A 156 3.98 4.73 1.90
CA TRP A 156 4.88 5.63 2.63
C TRP A 156 5.53 6.69 1.74
N GLU A 157 5.08 6.86 0.48
CA GLU A 157 5.62 7.81 -0.50
C GLU A 157 5.76 9.23 0.04
N GLN A 158 4.78 9.73 0.80
CA GLN A 158 4.85 11.07 1.38
C GLN A 158 5.92 11.22 2.46
N HIS A 159 6.22 10.16 3.20
CA HIS A 159 7.32 10.15 4.16
C HIS A 159 8.65 10.03 3.41
N ALA A 160 8.71 9.19 2.38
CA ALA A 160 9.89 9.06 1.53
C ALA A 160 10.31 10.38 0.89
N ARG A 161 9.35 11.15 0.38
CA ARG A 161 9.58 12.51 -0.15
C ARG A 161 10.08 13.53 0.87
N LYS A 162 9.94 13.24 2.17
CA LYS A 162 10.48 14.05 3.26
C LYS A 162 11.86 13.58 3.71
N GLY A 163 12.48 12.63 2.99
CA GLY A 163 13.82 12.12 3.27
C GLY A 163 13.86 10.85 4.12
N PHE A 164 12.72 10.19 4.36
CA PHE A 164 12.72 8.90 5.05
C PHE A 164 13.03 7.75 4.09
N HIS A 165 13.87 6.82 4.51
CA HIS A 165 14.21 5.64 3.73
C HIS A 165 13.36 4.45 4.19
N PHE A 166 12.80 3.72 3.22
CA PHE A 166 11.95 2.55 3.44
C PHE A 166 12.46 1.37 2.61
N PHE A 167 12.46 0.19 3.22
CA PHE A 167 12.92 -1.05 2.61
C PHE A 167 11.84 -2.11 2.76
N SER A 168 11.40 -2.74 1.67
CA SER A 168 10.31 -3.71 1.65
C SER A 168 10.76 -5.02 1.00
N TRP A 169 10.45 -6.14 1.64
CA TRP A 169 10.85 -7.47 1.19
C TRP A 169 9.96 -8.56 1.81
N LYS A 170 10.31 -9.85 1.65
CA LYS A 170 9.48 -10.96 2.16
C LYS A 170 9.23 -10.88 3.67
N LYS A 171 10.22 -10.50 4.48
CA LYS A 171 10.08 -10.50 5.95
C LYS A 171 9.26 -9.32 6.49
N GLY A 172 9.14 -8.21 5.75
CA GLY A 172 8.43 -7.05 6.27
C GLY A 172 8.72 -5.75 5.54
N LEU A 173 8.60 -4.67 6.29
CA LEU A 173 8.88 -3.30 5.87
C LEU A 173 9.68 -2.64 7.00
N VAL A 174 10.79 -1.98 6.66
CA VAL A 174 11.61 -1.24 7.62
C VAL A 174 11.73 0.21 7.19
N CYS A 175 11.70 1.11 8.17
CA CYS A 175 12.06 2.52 8.01
C CYS A 175 13.33 2.84 8.79
N SER A 176 14.42 3.15 8.08
CA SER A 176 15.73 3.48 8.66
C SER A 176 15.90 4.98 8.95
N GLY A 177 14.82 5.77 8.86
CA GLY A 177 14.87 7.22 9.11
C GLY A 177 15.53 7.98 7.96
N PHE A 178 16.35 8.98 8.28
CA PHE A 178 17.01 9.85 7.30
C PHE A 178 18.29 9.27 6.68
N GLN A 179 18.73 8.11 7.15
CA GLN A 179 19.91 7.42 6.62
C GLN A 179 19.46 6.12 5.95
N PRO A 180 19.98 5.78 4.76
CA PRO A 180 19.63 4.56 4.02
C PRO A 180 20.34 3.32 4.60
N VAL A 181 20.13 3.03 5.89
CA VAL A 181 20.70 1.84 6.52
C VAL A 181 19.95 0.60 6.05
N LEU A 182 20.64 -0.25 5.27
CA LEU A 182 20.09 -1.49 4.73
C LEU A 182 19.73 -2.46 5.86
N PRO A 183 18.51 -3.01 5.90
CA PRO A 183 18.16 -4.06 6.83
C PRO A 183 18.87 -5.38 6.51
N GLU A 184 19.18 -6.15 7.54
CA GLU A 184 19.81 -7.47 7.38
C GLU A 184 18.94 -8.42 6.54
N GLY A 185 19.54 -9.06 5.54
CA GLY A 185 18.84 -9.99 4.64
C GLY A 185 17.96 -9.32 3.58
N TRP A 186 17.87 -7.99 3.54
CA TRP A 186 17.10 -7.29 2.50
C TRP A 186 17.74 -7.46 1.12
N LEU A 187 19.06 -7.28 1.03
CA LEU A 187 19.79 -7.35 -0.24
C LEU A 187 19.70 -8.75 -0.82
N GLU A 188 19.92 -9.77 0.01
CA GLU A 188 19.80 -11.18 -0.35
C GLU A 188 18.41 -11.50 -0.92
N ASP A 189 17.33 -11.08 -0.24
CA ASP A 189 15.94 -11.31 -0.71
C ASP A 189 15.63 -10.57 -2.01
N VAL A 190 16.25 -9.40 -2.24
CA VAL A 190 16.10 -8.66 -3.50
C VAL A 190 16.82 -9.38 -4.63
N LEU A 191 18.06 -9.79 -4.41
CA LEU A 191 18.87 -10.49 -5.42
C LEU A 191 18.28 -11.86 -5.78
N GLU A 192 17.78 -12.60 -4.79
CA GLU A 192 17.12 -13.90 -5.00
C GLU A 192 15.87 -13.80 -5.91
N ARG A 193 15.18 -12.66 -5.90
CA ARG A 193 14.00 -12.40 -6.74
C ARG A 193 14.34 -11.80 -8.10
N SER A 194 15.62 -11.47 -8.32
CA SER A 194 16.06 -10.96 -9.59
C SER A 194 15.92 -12.04 -10.67
N ARG A 195 15.89 -11.59 -11.93
CA ARG A 195 15.90 -12.52 -13.08
C ARG A 195 17.29 -13.08 -13.37
N PHE A 196 18.31 -12.54 -12.70
CA PHE A 196 19.70 -12.93 -12.88
C PHE A 196 20.16 -13.79 -11.69
N GLU A 197 21.02 -14.76 -11.96
CA GLU A 197 21.71 -15.52 -10.92
C GLU A 197 22.88 -14.70 -10.39
N PHE A 198 22.88 -14.40 -9.09
CA PHE A 198 23.97 -13.70 -8.42
C PHE A 198 24.79 -14.67 -7.56
N ILE A 199 26.11 -14.50 -7.57
CA ILE A 199 27.07 -15.21 -6.74
C ILE A 199 27.73 -14.18 -5.81
N LYS A 200 27.98 -14.58 -4.57
CA LYS A 200 28.67 -13.76 -3.57
C LYS A 200 30.17 -14.08 -3.61
N ASN A 201 30.98 -13.10 -3.95
CA ASN A 201 32.44 -13.14 -3.95
C ASN A 201 32.99 -12.26 -2.82
N GLU A 202 34.32 -12.20 -2.67
CA GLU A 202 34.99 -11.37 -1.67
C GLU A 202 34.70 -9.86 -1.85
N GLU A 203 34.44 -9.42 -3.08
CA GLU A 203 34.17 -8.00 -3.41
C GLU A 203 32.68 -7.62 -3.37
N GLY A 204 31.77 -8.59 -3.22
CA GLY A 204 30.32 -8.35 -3.23
C GLY A 204 29.54 -9.34 -4.09
N TRP A 205 28.41 -8.90 -4.66
CA TRP A 205 27.54 -9.73 -5.48
C TRP A 205 27.79 -9.48 -6.97
N CYS A 206 28.03 -10.53 -7.74
CA CYS A 206 28.19 -10.48 -9.19
C CYS A 206 27.21 -11.42 -9.89
N THR A 207 26.74 -11.05 -11.08
CA THR A 207 25.95 -11.95 -11.93
C THR A 207 26.84 -13.02 -12.54
N LYS A 208 26.36 -14.27 -12.52
CA LYS A 208 27.09 -15.45 -13.01
C LYS A 208 27.60 -15.30 -14.44
N ASP A 209 26.79 -14.70 -15.32
CA ASP A 209 27.09 -14.58 -16.76
C ASP A 209 28.12 -13.50 -17.12
N LEU A 210 28.45 -12.61 -16.16
CA LEU A 210 29.41 -11.52 -16.35
C LEU A 210 30.79 -11.84 -15.75
N SER A 211 31.01 -13.10 -15.34
CA SER A 211 32.18 -13.51 -14.58
C SER A 211 33.39 -14.00 -15.39
N GLN A 212 33.37 -13.94 -16.72
CA GLN A 212 34.55 -14.24 -17.53
C GLN A 212 34.67 -13.24 -18.68
N ASP A 213 35.68 -12.38 -18.59
CA ASP A 213 36.11 -11.41 -19.60
C ASP A 213 35.04 -10.41 -20.08
N GLU A 214 34.93 -9.30 -19.35
CA GLU A 214 35.13 -7.96 -19.93
C GLU A 214 35.01 -6.94 -18.80
N SER A 215 35.90 -5.96 -18.79
CA SER A 215 35.97 -4.86 -17.83
C SER A 215 34.60 -4.27 -17.48
N LEU A 216 34.11 -4.48 -16.26
CA LEU A 216 32.83 -3.94 -15.82
C LEU A 216 32.98 -2.74 -14.88
N PRO A 217 32.06 -1.76 -14.99
CA PRO A 217 32.04 -0.58 -14.15
C PRO A 217 31.64 -0.94 -12.72
N HIS A 218 32.46 -0.50 -11.77
CA HIS A 218 32.17 -0.60 -10.34
C HIS A 218 30.85 0.09 -9.99
N ILE A 219 29.94 -0.65 -9.34
CA ILE A 219 28.88 -0.03 -8.54
C ILE A 219 29.38 0.01 -7.10
N SER A 220 29.95 1.14 -6.73
CA SER A 220 30.30 1.47 -5.35
C SER A 220 29.03 1.87 -4.59
N LEU A 221 28.72 1.17 -3.50
CA LEU A 221 27.69 1.56 -2.53
C LEU A 221 28.18 2.69 -1.61
#